data_AF-A0A3L9M7D5-F1
#
_entry.id   AF-A0A3L9M7D5-F1
#
_cell.length_a   1.000
_cell.length_b   1.000
_cell.length_c   1.000
_cell.angle_alpha   90.00
_cell.angle_beta   90.00
_cell.angle_gamma   90.00
#
_symmetry.space_group_name_H-M   'P 1'
#
loop_
_entity.id
_entity.type
_entity.pdbx_description
1 polymer ?
#
loop_
_entity_poly.entity_id
_entity_poly.type
_entity_poly.pdbx_seq_one_letter_code
_entity_poly.pdbx_strand_id
1 'polypeptide(L)'
;MKLFLLSIVPLILTGCIFGQSNEIKRAEKLLLNFQCNNIETNQLPTSSISNFHQQTLAVNKEKVSTYIDQYKNGENLFDIPLDEVIEQKYQLYKQACQALGGVSPQSIPTH
;
A
#
# COMPACT_ATOMS: atom_id res chain seq x y z
N MET A 1 33.68 -4.57 52.23
CA MET A 1 33.51 -5.36 50.98
C MET A 1 32.63 -4.54 50.05
N LYS A 2 33.07 -4.35 48.80
CA LYS A 2 32.28 -3.76 47.70
C LYS A 2 31.10 -4.69 47.38
N LEU A 3 29.92 -4.17 47.07
CA LEU A 3 29.14 -4.70 45.96
C LEU A 3 28.27 -3.61 45.35
N PHE A 4 28.24 -3.63 44.02
CA PHE A 4 27.86 -2.56 43.12
C PHE A 4 26.34 -2.34 43.02
N LEU A 5 26.00 -1.08 42.72
CA LEU A 5 24.81 -0.66 42.01
C LEU A 5 24.41 -1.67 40.91
N LEU A 6 23.16 -2.14 40.91
CA LEU A 6 22.55 -2.58 39.66
C LEU A 6 21.12 -2.07 39.56
N SER A 7 21.04 -1.00 38.75
CA SER A 7 19.89 -0.47 38.06
C SER A 7 18.93 -1.57 37.60
N ILE A 8 17.67 -1.50 38.04
CA ILE A 8 16.55 -2.16 37.38
C ILE A 8 15.68 -1.03 36.82
N VAL A 9 16.18 -0.37 35.78
CA VAL A 9 15.30 0.33 34.86
C VAL A 9 14.45 -0.76 34.20
N PRO A 10 13.12 -0.77 34.37
CA PRO A 10 12.30 -1.55 33.46
C PRO A 10 12.49 -0.89 32.08
N LEU A 11 13.29 -1.51 31.21
CA LEU A 11 13.22 -1.25 29.79
C LEU A 11 11.79 -1.61 29.41
N ILE A 12 10.95 -0.57 29.31
CA ILE A 12 9.63 -0.66 28.73
C ILE A 12 9.90 -1.15 27.31
N LEU A 13 9.63 -2.44 27.09
CA LEU A 13 9.77 -3.10 25.82
C LEU A 13 8.72 -2.46 24.88
N THR A 14 9.05 -1.34 24.24
CA THR A 14 8.28 -0.82 23.12
C THR A 14 8.53 -1.71 21.91
N GLY A 15 8.02 -2.95 21.99
CA GLY A 15 8.16 -3.99 20.98
C GLY A 15 7.26 -3.82 19.76
N CYS A 16 6.39 -2.80 19.71
CA CYS A 16 5.39 -2.66 18.65
C CYS A 16 5.69 -1.58 17.60
N ILE A 17 6.82 -0.87 17.66
CA ILE A 17 7.10 0.23 16.70
C ILE A 17 8.01 -0.23 15.54
N PHE A 18 8.82 -1.27 15.76
CA PHE A 18 9.78 -1.73 14.75
C PHE A 18 9.14 -2.55 13.61
N GLY A 19 8.03 -3.25 13.86
CA GLY A 19 7.27 -3.98 12.82
C GLY A 19 6.59 -3.03 11.82
N GLN A 20 5.91 -2.01 12.35
CA GLN A 20 5.19 -0.98 11.61
C GLN A 20 6.07 -0.30 10.56
N SER A 21 7.34 -0.01 10.89
CA SER A 21 8.28 0.63 9.96
C SER A 21 8.59 -0.19 8.70
N ASN A 22 8.62 -1.53 8.81
CA ASN A 22 8.92 -2.41 7.68
C ASN A 22 7.67 -2.66 6.83
N GLU A 23 6.50 -2.75 7.47
CA GLU A 23 5.20 -2.82 6.80
C GLU A 23 4.93 -1.55 5.97
N ILE A 24 5.19 -0.36 6.53
CA ILE A 24 5.08 0.92 5.82
C ILE A 24 6.00 0.95 4.59
N LYS A 25 7.25 0.52 4.72
CA LYS A 25 8.19 0.48 3.58
C LYS A 25 7.73 -0.47 2.47
N ARG A 26 7.18 -1.64 2.82
CA ARG A 26 6.61 -2.58 1.83
C ARG A 26 5.39 -1.99 1.14
N ALA A 27 4.50 -1.36 1.91
CA ALA A 27 3.34 -0.65 1.42
C ALA A 27 3.70 0.51 0.46
N GLU A 28 4.66 1.36 0.82
CA GLU A 28 5.17 2.44 -0.03
C GLU A 28 5.78 1.88 -1.33
N LYS A 29 6.56 0.81 -1.23
CA LYS A 29 7.11 0.12 -2.41
C LYS A 29 6.00 -0.43 -3.30
N LEU A 30 4.91 -0.97 -2.73
CA LEU A 30 3.78 -1.44 -3.52
C LEU A 30 3.05 -0.27 -4.20
N LEU A 31 2.85 0.85 -3.49
CA LEU A 31 2.23 2.07 -4.02
C LEU A 31 2.95 2.59 -5.28
N LEU A 32 4.29 2.46 -5.35
CA LEU A 32 5.05 2.81 -6.56
C LEU A 32 4.62 2.01 -7.79
N ASN A 33 4.02 0.83 -7.62
CA ASN A 33 3.50 0.02 -8.73
C ASN A 33 2.08 0.40 -9.17
N PHE A 34 1.40 1.33 -8.47
CA PHE A 34 0.11 1.91 -8.88
C PHE A 34 0.31 2.91 -10.02
N GLN A 35 0.82 2.37 -11.11
CA GLN A 35 1.01 3.01 -12.40
C GLN A 35 0.33 2.13 -13.44
N CYS A 36 -0.51 2.76 -14.25
CA CYS A 36 -1.18 2.10 -15.36
C CYS A 36 -0.76 2.85 -16.62
N ASN A 37 0.09 2.20 -17.40
CA ASN A 37 0.69 2.76 -18.60
C ASN A 37 -0.08 2.29 -19.83
N ASN A 38 0.11 2.96 -20.97
CA ASN A 38 -0.54 2.63 -22.24
C ASN A 38 -2.08 2.77 -22.22
N ILE A 39 -2.63 3.63 -21.35
CA ILE A 39 -4.01 4.09 -21.49
C ILE A 39 -4.01 5.38 -22.30
N GLU A 40 -4.47 5.31 -23.54
CA GLU A 40 -4.80 6.51 -24.30
C GLU A 40 -6.16 7.04 -23.84
N THR A 41 -6.17 7.82 -22.76
CA THR A 41 -7.39 8.40 -22.18
C THR A 41 -8.21 9.22 -23.19
N ASN A 42 -7.55 9.76 -24.23
CA ASN A 42 -8.19 10.50 -25.31
C ASN A 42 -8.84 9.61 -26.37
N GLN A 43 -8.45 8.32 -26.46
CA GLN A 43 -9.01 7.34 -27.40
C GLN A 43 -9.90 6.30 -26.71
N LEU A 44 -9.97 6.35 -25.38
CA LEU A 44 -10.78 5.44 -24.59
C LEU A 44 -12.27 5.72 -24.87
N PRO A 45 -13.07 4.70 -25.24
CA PRO A 45 -14.50 4.91 -25.48
C PRO A 45 -15.13 5.55 -24.26
N THR A 46 -15.79 6.70 -24.39
CA THR A 46 -16.44 7.42 -23.27
C THR A 46 -17.73 6.71 -22.87
N SER A 47 -17.58 5.54 -22.26
CA SER A 47 -18.67 4.71 -21.75
C SER A 47 -18.74 4.81 -20.23
N SER A 48 -19.87 4.43 -19.64
CA SER A 48 -19.99 4.29 -18.18
C SER A 48 -18.96 3.32 -17.60
N ILE A 49 -18.60 2.28 -18.36
CA ILE A 49 -17.66 1.23 -17.96
C ILE A 49 -16.23 1.76 -17.90
N SER A 50 -15.77 2.48 -18.93
CA SER A 50 -14.41 3.05 -18.93
C SER A 50 -14.24 4.11 -17.86
N ASN A 51 -15.25 4.98 -17.66
CA ASN A 51 -15.25 5.96 -16.57
C ASN A 51 -15.19 5.27 -15.20
N PHE A 52 -15.95 4.18 -15.01
CA PHE A 52 -15.91 3.40 -13.77
C PHE A 52 -14.52 2.84 -13.47
N HIS A 53 -13.84 2.26 -14.48
CA HIS A 53 -12.49 1.75 -14.29
C HIS A 53 -11.47 2.87 -14.06
N GLN A 54 -11.59 4.02 -14.74
CA GLN A 54 -10.74 5.19 -14.49
C GLN A 54 -10.92 5.72 -13.06
N GLN A 55 -12.16 5.83 -12.59
CA GLN A 55 -12.46 6.20 -11.22
C GLN A 55 -11.90 5.16 -10.23
N THR A 56 -12.00 3.87 -10.56
CA THR A 56 -11.43 2.79 -9.75
C THR A 56 -9.92 2.92 -9.63
N LEU A 57 -9.20 3.26 -10.71
CA LEU A 57 -7.76 3.51 -10.65
C LEU A 57 -7.41 4.68 -9.73
N ALA A 58 -8.11 5.81 -9.88
CA ALA A 58 -7.87 7.01 -9.08
C ALA A 58 -8.15 6.77 -7.59
N VAL A 59 -9.33 6.23 -7.28
CA VAL A 59 -9.79 5.98 -5.91
C VAL A 59 -8.92 4.96 -5.19
N ASN A 60 -8.50 3.87 -5.86
CA ASN A 60 -7.63 2.88 -5.21
C ASN A 60 -6.25 3.45 -4.92
N LYS A 61 -5.67 4.23 -5.83
CA LYS A 61 -4.37 4.89 -5.61
C LYS A 61 -4.44 5.91 -4.46
N GLU A 62 -5.49 6.73 -4.45
CA GLU A 62 -5.71 7.71 -3.39
C GLU A 62 -5.88 7.04 -2.02
N LYS A 63 -6.77 6.04 -1.91
CA LYS A 63 -7.02 5.33 -0.66
C LYS A 63 -5.77 4.65 -0.11
N VAL A 64 -4.96 4.03 -0.96
CA VAL A 64 -3.70 3.40 -0.53
C VAL A 64 -2.74 4.45 0.03
N SER A 65 -2.62 5.62 -0.61
CA SER A 65 -1.82 6.73 -0.08
C SER A 65 -2.33 7.17 1.30
N THR A 66 -3.65 7.35 1.43
CA THR A 66 -4.28 7.72 2.70
C THR A 66 -4.01 6.69 3.79
N TYR A 67 -4.15 5.39 3.50
CA TYR A 67 -3.91 4.33 4.47
C TYR A 67 -2.46 4.29 4.94
N ILE A 68 -1.49 4.50 4.04
CA ILE A 68 -0.07 4.60 4.41
C ILE A 68 0.16 5.78 5.36
N ASP A 69 -0.41 6.95 5.06
CA ASP A 69 -0.22 8.14 5.89
C ASP A 69 -0.90 8.01 7.25
N GLN A 70 -2.12 7.46 7.32
CA GLN A 70 -2.80 7.20 8.58
C GLN A 70 -2.03 6.18 9.43
N TYR A 71 -1.52 5.10 8.82
CA TYR A 71 -0.71 4.11 9.53
C TYR A 71 0.63 4.70 10.00
N LYS A 72 1.24 5.63 9.24
CA LYS A 72 2.41 6.42 9.69
C LYS A 72 2.10 7.32 10.88
N ASN A 73 0.87 7.83 10.98
CA ASN A 73 0.40 8.61 12.12
C ASN A 73 0.02 7.76 13.34
N GLY A 74 0.19 6.43 13.26
CA GLY A 74 -0.13 5.52 14.36
C GLY A 74 -1.60 5.12 14.43
N GLU A 75 -2.41 5.43 13.41
CA GLU A 75 -3.78 4.95 13.33
C GLU A 75 -3.77 3.46 12.96
N ASN A 76 -4.32 2.63 13.86
CA ASN A 76 -4.59 1.23 13.55
C ASN A 76 -5.98 1.12 12.92
N LEU A 77 -6.01 1.05 11.59
CA LEU A 77 -7.24 1.05 10.79
C LEU A 77 -7.76 -0.35 10.46
N PHE A 78 -6.93 -1.38 10.61
CA PHE A 78 -7.21 -2.72 10.08
C PHE A 78 -6.75 -3.80 11.04
N ASP A 79 -7.54 -4.87 11.16
CA ASP A 79 -7.19 -6.07 11.93
C ASP A 79 -6.15 -6.98 11.21
N ILE A 80 -5.71 -6.56 10.02
CA ILE A 80 -4.74 -7.25 9.16
C ILE A 80 -3.58 -6.31 8.79
N PRO A 81 -2.39 -6.85 8.45
CA PRO A 81 -1.23 -6.05 8.06
C PRO A 81 -1.51 -5.07 6.92
N LEU A 82 -0.92 -3.87 7.00
CA LEU A 82 -1.14 -2.79 6.01
C LEU A 82 -0.74 -3.22 4.58
N ASP A 83 0.32 -4.01 4.44
CA ASP A 83 0.80 -4.50 3.14
C ASP A 83 -0.22 -5.44 2.48
N GLU A 84 -0.92 -6.27 3.25
CA GLU A 84 -1.97 -7.16 2.74
C GLU A 84 -3.18 -6.37 2.23
N VAL A 85 -3.61 -5.34 2.97
CA VAL A 85 -4.70 -4.44 2.53
C VAL A 85 -4.34 -3.77 1.20
N ILE A 86 -3.11 -3.29 1.09
CA ILE A 86 -2.63 -2.56 -0.09
C ILE A 86 -2.45 -3.52 -1.27
N GLU A 87 -2.05 -4.77 -1.03
CA GLU A 87 -2.02 -5.82 -2.05
C GLU A 87 -3.42 -6.12 -2.60
N GLN A 88 -4.43 -6.25 -1.74
CA GLN A 88 -5.82 -6.43 -2.18
C GLN A 88 -6.30 -5.27 -3.06
N LYS A 89 -6.00 -4.02 -2.67
CA LYS A 89 -6.31 -2.82 -3.48
C LYS A 89 -5.54 -2.81 -4.80
N TYR A 90 -4.32 -3.30 -4.79
CA TYR A 90 -3.49 -3.39 -5.99
C TYR A 90 -4.03 -4.40 -7.00
N GLN A 91 -4.60 -5.52 -6.57
CA GLN A 91 -5.26 -6.46 -7.49
C GLN A 91 -6.46 -5.83 -8.19
N LEU A 92 -7.30 -5.08 -7.46
CA LEU A 92 -8.41 -4.32 -8.05
C LEU A 92 -7.91 -3.25 -9.03
N TYR A 93 -6.82 -2.56 -8.67
CA TYR A 93 -6.16 -1.60 -9.55
C TYR A 93 -5.67 -2.26 -10.85
N LYS A 94 -5.02 -3.43 -10.76
CA LYS A 94 -4.55 -4.19 -11.92
C LYS A 94 -5.70 -4.59 -12.85
N GLN A 95 -6.78 -5.11 -12.29
CA GLN A 95 -7.95 -5.50 -13.07
C GLN A 95 -8.57 -4.29 -13.79
N ALA A 96 -8.72 -3.16 -13.10
CA ALA A 96 -9.21 -1.93 -13.72
C ALA A 96 -8.24 -1.42 -14.80
N CYS A 97 -6.94 -1.52 -14.57
CA CYS A 97 -5.90 -1.11 -15.53
C CYS A 97 -5.97 -1.94 -16.81
N GLN A 98 -6.07 -3.27 -16.68
CA GLN A 98 -6.20 -4.21 -17.78
C GLN A 98 -7.53 -4.04 -18.53
N ALA A 99 -8.63 -3.78 -17.83
CA ALA A 99 -9.93 -3.52 -18.45
C ALA A 99 -9.93 -2.24 -19.31
N LEU A 100 -9.03 -1.31 -19.02
CA LEU A 100 -8.80 -0.10 -19.82
C LEU A 100 -7.76 -0.28 -20.94
N GLY A 101 -7.23 -1.50 -21.11
CA GLY A 101 -6.17 -1.80 -22.09
C GLY A 101 -4.76 -1.39 -21.65
N GLY A 102 -4.60 -0.96 -20.39
CA GLY A 102 -3.31 -0.56 -19.84
C GLY A 102 -2.48 -1.74 -19.32
N VAL A 103 -1.19 -1.49 -19.17
CA VAL A 103 -0.22 -2.41 -18.56
C VAL A 103 0.29 -1.84 -17.24
N SER A 104 0.26 -2.66 -16.19
CA SER A 104 0.81 -2.36 -14.88
C SER A 104 2.24 -2.91 -14.79
N PRO A 105 3.20 -2.19 -14.16
CA PRO A 105 4.63 -2.55 -14.15
C PRO A 105 4.98 -3.90 -13.48
N GLN A 106 4.02 -4.64 -12.93
CA GLN A 106 4.22 -6.03 -12.46
C GLN A 106 3.48 -7.08 -13.31
N SER A 107 3.52 -6.95 -14.64
CA SER A 107 3.10 -8.00 -15.57
C SER A 107 4.26 -8.85 -16.10
N ILE A 108 5.33 -9.03 -15.31
CA ILE A 108 6.35 -10.05 -15.57
C ILE A 108 6.31 -11.03 -14.39
N PRO A 109 5.72 -12.22 -14.55
CA PRO A 109 5.97 -13.32 -13.64
C PRO A 109 7.41 -13.76 -13.88
N THR A 110 8.33 -13.43 -12.97
CA THR A 110 9.59 -14.15 -12.86
C THR A 110 9.28 -15.50 -12.23
N HIS A 111 9.18 -16.52 -13.08
CA HIS A 111 9.29 -17.94 -12.71
C HIS A 111 10.74 -18.39 -12.90
#